data_AF-A0A3M1U9G2-F1
#
_entry.id   AF-A0A3M1U9G2-F1
#
_cell.length_a   1.000
_cell.length_b   1.000
_cell.length_c   1.000
_cell.angle_alpha   90.00
_cell.angle_beta   90.00
_cell.angle_gamma   90.00
#
_symmetry.space_group_name_H-M   'P 1'
#
loop_
_entity.id
_entity.type
_entity.pdbx_description
1 polymer ?
#
loop_
_entity_poly.entity_id
_entity_poly.type
_entity_poly.pdbx_seq_one_letter_code
_entity_poly.pdbx_strand_id
1 'polypeptide(L)'
;MFAIILFYLFASLALYIILAGADFGAGILELFSAKRFLQRHQHLTYTAIGPVWEANHIWLILIIVILFSVFPPVYAVISTYLHIPLLLMLVGIIFRGTAFAFRHYDAIKDGSQRYYSALFTYSSFLTPLFLGTVAGASMLGRIDPQAGSFYAAFVAPWLNGFSFSVGLLFCGISAFA
;
A
#
# COMPACT_ATOMS: atom_id res chain seq x y z
N MET A 1 -1.13 13.43 -27.39
CA MET A 1 -0.64 13.82 -26.04
C MET A 1 -1.42 13.14 -24.93
N PHE A 2 -2.74 13.30 -24.84
CA PHE A 2 -3.57 12.70 -23.78
C PHE A 2 -3.48 11.15 -23.70
N ALA A 3 -3.49 10.46 -24.84
CA ALA A 3 -3.35 9.00 -24.88
C ALA A 3 -2.00 8.49 -24.34
N ILE A 4 -0.93 9.26 -24.54
CA ILE A 4 0.41 8.93 -24.03
C ILE A 4 0.41 9.02 -22.50
N ILE A 5 -0.21 10.06 -21.95
CA ILE A 5 -0.34 10.25 -20.50
C ILE A 5 -1.13 9.10 -19.88
N LEU A 6 -2.28 8.75 -20.48
CA LEU A 6 -3.08 7.62 -20.02
C LEU A 6 -2.29 6.32 -20.08
N PHE A 7 -1.52 6.08 -21.14
CA PHE A 7 -0.66 4.91 -21.25
C PHE A 7 0.35 4.85 -20.08
N TYR A 8 1.06 5.94 -19.78
CA TYR A 8 2.00 5.97 -18.64
C TYR A 8 1.30 5.83 -17.29
N LEU A 9 0.11 6.40 -17.11
CA LEU A 9 -0.68 6.24 -15.90
C LEU A 9 -1.07 4.77 -15.69
N PHE A 10 -1.65 4.13 -16.71
CA PHE A 10 -2.05 2.73 -16.65
C PHE A 10 -0.85 1.79 -16.51
N ALA A 11 0.25 2.05 -17.23
CA ALA A 11 1.48 1.28 -17.12
C ALA A 11 2.08 1.39 -15.71
N SER A 12 2.15 2.61 -15.16
CA SER A 12 2.66 2.82 -13.80
C SER A 12 1.78 2.14 -12.76
N LEU A 13 0.45 2.21 -12.91
CA LEU A 13 -0.49 1.52 -12.04
C LEU A 13 -0.32 0.00 -12.14
N ALA A 14 -0.26 -0.57 -13.34
CA ALA A 14 -0.07 -2.00 -13.55
C ALA A 14 1.26 -2.49 -12.97
N LEU A 15 2.35 -1.76 -13.21
CA LEU A 15 3.67 -2.08 -12.68
C LEU A 15 3.70 -1.97 -11.16
N TYR A 16 3.04 -0.96 -10.58
CA TYR A 16 2.90 -0.86 -9.13
C TYR A 16 2.14 -2.07 -8.57
N ILE A 17 1.00 -2.44 -9.17
CA ILE A 17 0.20 -3.58 -8.69
C ILE A 17 0.98 -4.89 -8.75
N ILE A 18 1.72 -5.13 -9.84
CA ILE A 18 2.47 -6.38 -10.04
C ILE A 18 3.70 -6.41 -9.14
N LEU A 19 4.56 -5.38 -9.23
CA LEU A 19 5.85 -5.37 -8.55
C LEU A 19 5.70 -5.10 -7.05
N ALA A 20 4.87 -4.12 -6.66
CA ALA A 20 4.58 -3.89 -5.25
C ALA A 20 3.69 -5.01 -4.68
N GLY A 21 2.86 -5.64 -5.51
CA GLY A 21 2.06 -6.81 -5.13
C GLY A 21 2.92 -7.97 -4.62
N ALA A 22 3.91 -8.40 -5.39
CA ALA A 22 4.85 -9.46 -5.00
C ALA A 22 5.61 -9.11 -3.70
N ASP A 23 5.98 -7.85 -3.56
CA ASP A 23 6.63 -7.28 -2.38
C ASP A 23 5.77 -7.36 -1.11
N PHE A 24 4.50 -6.96 -1.21
CA PHE A 24 3.54 -7.06 -0.11
C PHE A 24 3.17 -8.52 0.17
N GLY A 25 3.07 -9.33 -0.88
CA GLY A 25 2.83 -10.77 -0.84
C GLY A 25 3.85 -11.53 -0.03
N ALA A 26 5.14 -11.27 -0.27
CA ALA A 26 6.21 -11.86 0.52
C ALA A 26 6.07 -11.54 2.02
N GLY A 27 5.67 -10.31 2.37
CA GLY A 27 5.40 -9.92 3.76
C GLY A 27 4.16 -10.58 4.38
N ILE A 28 3.12 -10.82 3.58
CA ILE A 28 1.92 -11.57 3.98
C ILE A 28 2.23 -13.06 4.13
N LEU A 29 3.02 -13.66 3.24
CA LEU A 29 3.42 -15.06 3.33
C LEU A 29 4.34 -15.30 4.54
N GLU A 30 5.18 -14.34 4.91
CA GLU A 30 5.93 -14.37 6.16
C GLU A 30 5.02 -14.41 7.41
N LEU A 31 3.81 -13.83 7.36
CA LEU A 31 2.82 -13.93 8.46
C LEU A 31 2.34 -15.35 8.67
N PHE A 32 2.10 -16.08 7.57
CA PHE A 32 1.53 -17.43 7.58
C PHE A 32 2.59 -18.53 7.63
N SER A 33 3.88 -18.18 7.50
CA SER A 33 4.97 -19.15 7.52
C SER A 33 5.28 -19.68 8.92
N ALA A 34 5.48 -20.99 9.04
CA ALA A 34 5.76 -21.65 10.31
C ALA A 34 7.09 -21.14 10.93
N LYS A 35 7.08 -20.88 12.25
CA LYS A 35 8.21 -20.33 13.04
C LYS A 35 9.57 -21.03 12.80
N ARG A 36 9.56 -22.29 12.35
CA ARG A 36 10.76 -23.11 12.10
C ARG A 36 11.57 -22.69 10.87
N PHE A 37 10.95 -22.05 9.88
CA PHE A 37 11.62 -21.58 8.64
C PHE A 37 11.72 -20.05 8.55
N LEU A 38 11.11 -19.35 9.52
CA LEU A 38 10.94 -17.91 9.52
C LEU A 38 12.27 -17.14 9.37
N GLN A 39 13.33 -17.54 10.08
CA GLN A 39 14.62 -16.83 10.01
C GLN A 39 15.32 -16.98 8.64
N ARG A 40 15.15 -18.12 7.98
CA ARG A 40 15.79 -18.40 6.68
C ARG A 40 15.02 -17.73 5.54
N HIS A 41 13.69 -17.70 5.62
CA HIS A 41 12.85 -16.93 4.71
C HIS A 41 13.10 -15.43 4.88
N GLN A 42 13.07 -14.91 6.11
CA GLN A 42 13.34 -13.48 6.39
C GLN A 42 14.66 -12.99 5.79
N HIS A 43 15.73 -13.79 5.88
CA HIS A 43 17.02 -13.40 5.32
C HIS A 43 17.04 -13.41 3.78
N LEU A 44 16.36 -14.37 3.14
CA LEU A 44 16.27 -14.45 1.68
C LEU A 44 15.34 -13.38 1.11
N THR A 45 14.17 -13.19 1.72
CA THR A 45 13.22 -12.12 1.42
C THR A 45 13.93 -10.76 1.53
N TYR A 46 14.72 -10.55 2.58
CA TYR A 46 15.40 -9.28 2.83
C TYR A 46 16.42 -8.91 1.74
N THR A 47 17.36 -9.81 1.41
CA THR A 47 18.41 -9.53 0.43
C THR A 47 17.85 -9.33 -0.98
N ALA A 48 16.74 -9.99 -1.32
CA ALA A 48 16.11 -9.89 -2.62
C ALA A 48 15.15 -8.68 -2.74
N ILE A 49 14.40 -8.35 -1.68
CA ILE A 49 13.30 -7.37 -1.75
C ILE A 49 13.75 -5.94 -1.42
N GLY A 50 14.80 -5.76 -0.60
CA GLY A 50 15.29 -4.42 -0.23
C GLY A 50 15.41 -3.43 -1.40
N PRO A 51 16.18 -3.73 -2.46
CA PRO A 51 16.32 -2.82 -3.61
C PRO A 51 15.05 -2.71 -4.47
N VAL A 52 14.21 -3.76 -4.51
CA VAL A 52 12.96 -3.78 -5.29
C VAL A 52 11.89 -2.91 -4.63
N TRP A 53 11.86 -2.87 -3.30
CA TRP A 53 10.95 -2.03 -2.52
C TRP A 53 11.12 -0.55 -2.84
N GLU A 54 12.35 -0.04 -2.84
CA GLU A 54 12.62 1.36 -3.15
C GLU A 54 12.17 1.70 -4.58
N ALA A 55 12.46 0.82 -5.54
CA ALA A 55 12.02 0.98 -6.93
C ALA A 55 10.48 0.98 -7.07
N ASN A 56 9.77 0.21 -6.26
CA ASN A 56 8.32 0.13 -6.31
C ASN A 56 7.61 1.44 -5.93
N HIS A 57 8.21 2.25 -5.06
CA HIS A 57 7.64 3.56 -4.69
C HIS A 57 7.67 4.56 -5.84
N ILE A 58 8.61 4.41 -6.77
CA ILE A 58 8.73 5.30 -7.93
C ILE A 58 7.45 5.23 -8.77
N TRP A 59 6.89 4.04 -8.99
CA TRP A 59 5.64 3.88 -9.74
C TRP A 59 4.46 4.57 -9.06
N LEU A 60 4.36 4.47 -7.73
CA LEU A 60 3.32 5.17 -6.97
C LEU A 60 3.46 6.70 -7.08
N ILE A 61 4.69 7.20 -6.94
CA ILE A 61 4.99 8.64 -7.08
C ILE A 61 4.65 9.12 -8.49
N LEU A 62 4.97 8.35 -9.53
CA LEU A 62 4.61 8.69 -10.91
C LEU A 62 3.09 8.82 -11.09
N ILE A 63 2.30 7.90 -10.53
CA ILE A 63 0.83 7.98 -10.57
C ILE A 63 0.34 9.28 -9.90
N ILE A 64 0.88 9.60 -8.72
CA ILE A 64 0.52 10.81 -7.98
C ILE A 64 0.87 12.08 -8.77
N VAL A 65 2.07 12.14 -9.34
CA VAL A 65 2.54 13.28 -10.15
C VAL A 65 1.67 13.46 -11.39
N ILE A 66 1.35 12.39 -12.10
CA ILE A 66 0.46 12.44 -13.28
C ILE A 66 -0.93 12.92 -12.89
N LEU A 67 -1.51 12.40 -11.80
CA LEU A 67 -2.82 12.84 -11.30
C LEU A 67 -2.80 14.32 -10.93
N PHE A 68 -1.76 14.78 -10.22
CA PHE A 68 -1.62 16.17 -9.81
C PHE A 68 -1.46 17.12 -11.00
N SER A 69 -0.61 16.79 -11.97
CA SER A 69 -0.30 17.68 -13.10
C SER A 69 -1.36 17.66 -14.21
N VAL A 70 -2.02 16.52 -14.46
CA VAL A 70 -2.94 16.35 -15.60
C VAL A 70 -4.40 16.33 -15.17
N PHE A 71 -4.70 15.84 -13.97
CA PHE A 71 -6.07 15.78 -13.43
C PHE A 71 -6.20 16.45 -12.04
N PRO A 72 -5.86 17.75 -11.90
CA PRO A 72 -5.89 18.44 -10.61
C PRO A 72 -7.21 18.31 -9.83
N PRO A 73 -8.40 18.38 -10.47
CA PRO A 73 -9.67 18.21 -9.74
C PRO A 73 -9.82 16.83 -9.12
N VAL A 74 -9.39 15.78 -9.83
CA VAL A 74 -9.45 14.40 -9.34
C VAL A 74 -8.49 14.22 -8.18
N TYR A 75 -7.27 14.73 -8.31
CA TYR A 75 -6.28 14.71 -7.25
C TYR A 75 -6.78 15.44 -5.99
N ALA A 76 -7.38 16.62 -6.14
CA ALA A 76 -7.92 17.38 -5.02
C ALA A 76 -9.01 16.60 -4.28
N VAL A 77 -9.95 15.99 -5.02
CA VAL A 77 -11.02 15.18 -4.42
C VAL A 77 -10.45 13.98 -3.67
N ILE A 78 -9.56 13.20 -4.28
CA ILE A 78 -8.95 12.04 -3.62
C ILE A 78 -8.15 12.47 -2.39
N SER A 79 -7.29 13.49 -2.52
CA SER A 79 -6.44 13.95 -1.43
C SER A 79 -7.23 14.56 -0.27
N THR A 80 -8.35 15.24 -0.53
CA THR A 80 -9.15 15.89 0.52
C THR A 80 -10.09 14.90 1.21
N TYR A 81 -10.84 14.11 0.45
CA TYR A 81 -11.89 13.25 1.01
C TYR A 81 -11.38 11.89 1.46
N LEU A 82 -10.29 11.39 0.87
CA LEU A 82 -9.67 10.12 1.21
C LEU A 82 -8.35 10.29 1.98
N HIS A 83 -8.14 11.44 2.64
CA HIS A 83 -6.91 11.69 3.40
C HIS A 83 -6.68 10.67 4.52
N ILE A 84 -7.73 10.17 5.18
CA ILE A 84 -7.62 9.19 6.27
C ILE A 84 -6.99 7.88 5.77
N PRO A 85 -7.58 7.16 4.78
CA PRO A 85 -6.97 5.93 4.30
C PRO A 85 -5.62 6.16 3.61
N LEU A 86 -5.42 7.31 2.94
CA LEU A 86 -4.12 7.67 2.36
C LEU A 86 -3.03 7.83 3.43
N LEU A 87 -3.35 8.46 4.56
CA LEU A 87 -2.41 8.62 5.68
C LEU A 87 -2.09 7.27 6.32
N LEU A 88 -3.10 6.41 6.51
CA LEU A 88 -2.89 5.07 7.05
C LEU A 88 -2.02 4.20 6.12
N MET A 89 -2.24 4.31 4.81
CA MET A 89 -1.37 3.69 3.80
C MET A 89 0.07 4.20 3.91
N LEU A 90 0.27 5.52 4.00
CA LEU A 90 1.59 6.13 4.12
C LEU A 90 2.32 5.67 5.39
N VAL A 91 1.61 5.63 6.52
CA VAL A 91 2.13 5.11 7.78
C VAL A 91 2.55 3.64 7.64
N GLY A 92 1.77 2.82 6.92
CA GLY A 92 2.14 1.44 6.57
C GLY A 92 3.44 1.37 5.77
N ILE A 93 3.58 2.20 4.74
CA ILE A 93 4.81 2.30 3.92
C ILE A 93 6.03 2.68 4.78
N ILE A 94 5.89 3.70 5.65
CA ILE A 94 6.97 4.16 6.53
C ILE A 94 7.36 3.05 7.49
N PHE A 95 6.40 2.42 8.18
CA PHE A 95 6.70 1.33 9.09
C PHE A 95 7.41 0.16 8.40
N ARG A 96 7.07 -0.13 7.14
CA ARG A 96 7.76 -1.14 6.34
C ARG A 96 9.21 -0.74 6.05
N GLY A 97 9.46 0.50 5.60
CA GLY A 97 10.81 1.03 5.38
C GLY A 97 11.66 1.07 6.66
N THR A 98 11.05 1.48 7.77
CA THR A 98 11.69 1.48 9.09
C THR A 98 12.02 0.07 9.57
N ALA A 99 11.13 -0.91 9.35
CA ALA A 99 11.40 -2.31 9.66
C ALA A 99 12.55 -2.88 8.82
N PHE A 100 12.69 -2.49 7.55
CA PHE A 100 13.85 -2.83 6.71
C PHE A 100 15.15 -2.23 7.26
N ALA A 101 15.14 -0.94 7.64
CA ALA A 101 16.31 -0.25 8.17
C ALA A 101 16.76 -0.83 9.53
N PHE A 102 15.83 -1.06 10.46
CA PHE A 102 16.16 -1.67 11.76
C PHE A 102 16.66 -3.11 11.61
N ARG A 103 16.08 -3.91 10.69
CA ARG A 103 16.61 -5.26 10.40
C ARG A 103 18.00 -5.25 9.76
N HIS A 104 18.37 -4.21 9.01
CA HIS A 104 19.72 -4.07 8.44
C HIS A 104 20.78 -3.74 9.50
N TYR A 105 20.43 -2.88 10.45
CA TYR A 105 21.35 -2.37 11.46
C TYR A 105 21.39 -3.19 12.76
N ASP A 106 20.43 -4.10 12.99
CA ASP A 106 20.45 -4.97 14.18
C ASP A 106 21.51 -6.07 14.07
N ALA A 107 22.70 -5.78 14.61
CA ALA A 107 23.78 -6.73 14.83
C ALA A 107 23.57 -7.61 16.09
N ILE A 108 22.56 -7.32 16.92
CA ILE A 108 22.36 -7.96 18.23
C ILE A 108 21.04 -8.74 18.24
N LYS A 109 21.13 -10.07 18.35
CA LYS A 109 19.98 -10.99 18.42
C LYS A 109 19.37 -10.98 19.82
N ASP A 110 18.59 -9.97 20.13
CA ASP A 110 17.66 -10.01 21.27
C ASP A 110 16.21 -9.94 20.81
N GLY A 111 15.26 -10.31 21.69
CA GLY A 111 13.83 -10.52 21.41
C GLY A 111 13.05 -9.41 20.69
N SER A 112 13.72 -8.29 20.37
CA SER A 112 13.25 -7.17 19.53
C SER A 112 12.88 -7.59 18.11
N GLN A 113 13.51 -8.63 17.54
CA GLN A 113 13.16 -9.17 16.21
C GLN A 113 11.68 -9.53 16.06
N ARG A 114 11.00 -9.89 17.15
CA ARG A 114 9.58 -10.27 17.13
C ARG A 114 8.66 -9.05 16.96
N TYR A 115 9.02 -7.90 17.53
CA TYR A 115 8.28 -6.64 17.36
C TYR A 115 8.47 -6.08 15.96
N TYR A 116 9.70 -6.09 15.42
CA TYR A 116 9.95 -5.65 14.04
C TYR A 116 9.28 -6.56 13.00
N SER A 117 9.27 -7.87 13.25
CA SER A 117 8.55 -8.81 12.39
C SER A 117 7.06 -8.57 12.43
N ALA A 118 6.47 -8.35 13.61
CA ALA A 118 5.05 -8.01 13.71
C ALA A 118 4.74 -6.68 13.00
N LEU A 119 5.57 -5.65 13.19
CA LEU A 119 5.41 -4.35 12.55
C LEU A 119 5.46 -4.46 11.01
N PHE A 120 6.43 -5.21 10.49
CA PHE A 120 6.56 -5.50 9.06
C PHE A 120 5.35 -6.25 8.50
N THR A 121 4.84 -7.21 9.26
CA THR A 121 3.70 -8.02 8.84
C THR A 121 2.39 -7.22 8.85
N TYR A 122 2.12 -6.48 9.93
CA TYR A 122 0.92 -5.64 9.99
C TYR A 122 0.96 -4.56 8.92
N SER A 123 2.10 -3.89 8.72
CA SER A 123 2.23 -2.89 7.64
C SER A 123 2.08 -3.48 6.25
N SER A 124 2.58 -4.70 6.00
CA SER A 124 2.45 -5.38 4.70
C SER A 124 1.02 -5.80 4.37
N PHE A 125 0.17 -6.05 5.37
CA PHE A 125 -1.26 -6.27 5.15
C PHE A 125 -2.06 -4.97 5.06
N LEU A 126 -1.74 -4.01 5.92
CA LEU A 126 -2.48 -2.77 6.08
C LEU A 126 -2.32 -1.82 4.87
N THR A 127 -1.13 -1.79 4.28
CA THR A 127 -0.82 -0.94 3.11
C THR A 127 -1.65 -1.31 1.87
N PRO A 128 -1.63 -2.57 1.35
CA PRO A 128 -2.46 -2.95 0.20
C PRO A 128 -3.96 -2.89 0.50
N LEU A 129 -4.37 -3.15 1.75
CA LEU A 129 -5.76 -3.00 2.17
C LEU A 129 -6.25 -1.56 1.96
N PHE A 130 -5.51 -0.57 2.47
CA PHE A 130 -5.88 0.83 2.33
C PHE A 130 -5.72 1.36 0.90
N LEU A 131 -4.73 0.88 0.15
CA LEU A 131 -4.60 1.22 -1.26
C LEU A 131 -5.80 0.71 -2.07
N GLY A 132 -6.24 -0.52 -1.81
CA GLY A 132 -7.44 -1.09 -2.44
C GLY A 132 -8.73 -0.41 -1.99
N THR A 133 -8.86 0.01 -0.72
CA THR A 133 -10.05 0.76 -0.27
C THR A 133 -10.15 2.14 -0.90
N VAL A 134 -9.01 2.84 -1.09
CA VAL A 134 -8.95 4.11 -1.83
C VAL A 134 -9.34 3.92 -3.29
N ALA A 135 -8.83 2.87 -3.94
CA ALA A 135 -9.20 2.54 -5.32
C ALA A 135 -10.70 2.23 -5.43
N GLY A 136 -11.24 1.40 -4.53
CA GLY A 136 -12.66 1.06 -4.48
C GLY A 136 -13.56 2.26 -4.21
N ALA A 137 -13.17 3.14 -3.27
CA ALA A 137 -13.88 4.39 -2.99
C ALA A 137 -13.89 5.33 -4.21
N SER A 138 -12.76 5.43 -4.92
CA SER A 138 -12.65 6.23 -6.14
C SER A 138 -13.54 5.71 -7.27
N MET A 139 -13.67 4.38 -7.41
CA MET A 139 -14.57 3.76 -8.39
C MET A 139 -16.05 3.98 -8.05
N LEU A 140 -16.39 3.97 -6.76
CA LEU A 140 -17.77 4.14 -6.30
C LEU A 140 -18.27 5.58 -6.49
N GLY A 141 -17.37 6.57 -6.53
CA GLY A 141 -17.68 7.96 -6.84
C GLY A 141 -18.61 8.65 -5.83
N ARG A 142 -18.84 8.06 -4.65
CA ARG A 142 -19.77 8.56 -3.60
C ARG A 142 -19.15 9.65 -2.71
N ILE A 143 -18.31 10.48 -3.29
CA ILE A 143 -17.70 11.60 -2.57
C ILE A 143 -18.65 12.78 -2.71
N ASP A 144 -19.38 13.09 -1.64
CA ASP A 144 -20.31 14.22 -1.60
C ASP A 144 -19.65 15.43 -0.92
N PRO A 145 -19.27 16.48 -1.69
CA PRO A 145 -18.68 17.70 -1.14
C PRO A 145 -19.63 18.53 -0.27
N GLN A 146 -20.94 18.32 -0.38
CA GLN A 146 -21.99 19.11 0.29
C GLN A 146 -22.54 18.41 1.54
N ALA A 147 -21.95 17.28 1.93
CA ALA A 147 -22.39 16.55 3.11
C ALA A 147 -22.18 17.37 4.39
N GLY A 148 -23.27 17.66 5.11
CA GLY A 148 -23.26 18.48 6.34
C GLY A 148 -22.62 17.80 7.57
N SER A 149 -22.03 16.61 7.45
CA SER A 149 -21.43 15.85 8.55
C SER A 149 -20.07 15.28 8.17
N PHE A 150 -19.11 15.36 9.09
CA PHE A 150 -17.75 14.83 8.93
C PHE A 150 -17.73 13.35 8.54
N TYR A 151 -18.62 12.54 9.13
CA TYR A 151 -18.70 11.12 8.82
C TYR A 151 -19.11 10.87 7.37
N ALA A 152 -20.10 11.61 6.88
CA ALA A 152 -20.61 11.45 5.52
C ALA A 152 -19.61 11.94 4.46
N ALA A 153 -18.87 13.00 4.75
CA ALA A 153 -17.85 13.55 3.84
C ALA A 153 -16.55 12.72 3.82
N PHE A 154 -16.05 12.27 4.97
CA PHE A 154 -14.68 11.73 5.09
C PHE A 154 -14.58 10.26 5.45
N VAL A 155 -15.64 9.63 6.00
CA VAL A 155 -15.57 8.23 6.48
C VAL A 155 -16.43 7.30 5.63
N ALA A 156 -17.68 7.67 5.37
CA ALA A 156 -18.61 6.89 4.57
C ALA A 156 -18.13 6.55 3.14
N PRO A 157 -17.36 7.41 2.42
CA PRO A 157 -16.93 7.11 1.06
C PRO A 157 -16.00 5.90 0.95
N TRP A 158 -15.21 5.61 1.99
CA TRP A 158 -14.26 4.49 1.98
C TRP A 158 -14.59 3.38 2.98
N LEU A 159 -15.32 3.68 4.06
CA LEU A 159 -15.75 2.70 5.07
C LEU A 159 -17.07 2.03 4.66
N ASN A 160 -17.10 1.46 3.46
CA ASN A 160 -18.25 0.70 2.97
C ASN A 160 -17.82 -0.73 2.60
N GLY A 161 -18.79 -1.66 2.59
CA GLY A 161 -18.51 -3.07 2.32
C GLY A 161 -17.87 -3.32 0.96
N PHE A 162 -18.15 -2.47 -0.04
CA PHE A 162 -17.55 -2.57 -1.37
C PHE A 162 -16.06 -2.21 -1.35
N SER A 163 -15.72 -1.00 -0.89
CA SER A 163 -14.33 -0.53 -0.77
C SER A 163 -13.49 -1.46 0.10
N PHE A 164 -14.06 -1.97 1.21
CA PHE A 164 -13.38 -2.95 2.04
C PHE A 164 -13.15 -4.28 1.32
N SER A 165 -14.13 -4.77 0.55
CA SER A 165 -13.97 -5.98 -0.27
C SER A 165 -12.92 -5.81 -1.37
N VAL A 166 -12.84 -4.63 -1.98
CA VAL A 166 -11.77 -4.30 -2.95
C VAL A 166 -10.41 -4.29 -2.28
N GLY A 167 -10.30 -3.74 -1.07
CA GLY A 167 -9.10 -3.82 -0.24
C GLY A 167 -8.66 -5.26 0.04
N LEU A 168 -9.60 -6.11 0.47
CA LEU A 168 -9.32 -7.53 0.72
C LEU A 168 -8.91 -8.28 -0.55
N LEU A 169 -9.56 -8.00 -1.68
CA LEU A 169 -9.20 -8.55 -2.97
C LEU A 169 -7.78 -8.14 -3.36
N PHE A 170 -7.39 -6.90 -3.10
CA PHE A 170 -6.02 -6.42 -3.34
C PHE A 170 -5.00 -7.14 -2.47
N CYS A 171 -5.28 -7.33 -1.18
CA CYS A 171 -4.45 -8.15 -0.30
C CYS A 171 -4.34 -9.60 -0.82
N GLY A 172 -5.43 -10.17 -1.31
CA GLY A 172 -5.46 -11.50 -1.91
C GLY A 172 -4.56 -11.58 -3.14
N ILE A 173 -4.70 -10.64 -4.09
CA ILE A 173 -3.85 -10.58 -5.29
C ILE A 173 -2.39 -10.44 -4.89
N SER A 174 -2.05 -9.55 -3.96
CA SER A 174 -0.69 -9.40 -3.46
C SER A 174 -0.15 -10.70 -2.86
N ALA A 175 -0.94 -11.46 -2.10
CA ALA A 175 -0.49 -12.71 -1.49
C ALA A 175 -0.18 -13.83 -2.51
N PHE A 176 -0.72 -13.76 -3.73
CA PHE A 176 -0.54 -14.77 -4.79
C PHE A 176 0.31 -14.29 -5.98
N ALA A 177 0.80 -13.04 -5.96
CA ALA A 177 1.66 -12.45 -6.98
C ALA A 177 3.13 -12.87 -6.78
#